data_AF-A0A3S9WG36-F1
#
_entry.id   AF-A0A3S9WG36-F1
#
_cell.length_a   1.000
_cell.length_b   1.000
_cell.length_c   1.000
_cell.angle_alpha   90.00
_cell.angle_beta   90.00
_cell.angle_gamma   90.00
#
_symmetry.space_group_name_H-M   'P 1'
#
loop_
_entity.id
_entity.type
_entity.pdbx_description
1 polymer ?
#
loop_
_entity_poly.entity_id
_entity_poly.type
_entity_poly.pdbx_seq_one_letter_code
_entity_poly.pdbx_strand_id
1 'polypeptide(L)'
;MGLFIYGTSPSIHLEDRVLAHLRLVVMNKLRRSEPFMLDIDTGEIAGRRSLWMHASVPIQFHFHGSREPRINHHWVEQLMRAANGASGLTLLPEPDDTAGYPRHTERPRSRDVSRQSNKIASNTAAHTTSDDPEWGT
;
A
#
# COMPACT_ATOMS: atom_id res chain seq x y z
N MET A 1 7.12 -22.20 -10.87
CA MET A 1 7.75 -21.31 -11.88
C MET A 1 6.86 -21.34 -13.09
N GLY A 2 6.37 -20.21 -13.55
CA GLY A 2 5.48 -20.06 -14.70
C GLY A 2 6.24 -19.66 -15.96
N LEU A 3 5.53 -19.66 -17.09
CA LEU A 3 6.09 -19.25 -18.38
C LEU A 3 5.39 -17.99 -18.87
N PHE A 4 6.21 -17.05 -19.33
CA PHE A 4 5.77 -15.92 -20.11
C PHE A 4 6.16 -16.13 -21.57
N ILE A 5 5.20 -16.00 -22.48
CA ILE A 5 5.41 -16.18 -23.92
C ILE A 5 4.87 -14.95 -24.64
N TYR A 6 5.69 -14.38 -25.51
CA TYR A 6 5.36 -13.21 -26.30
C TYR A 6 5.60 -13.49 -27.79
N GLY A 7 4.52 -13.50 -28.58
CA GLY A 7 4.58 -13.83 -30.00
C GLY A 7 5.20 -15.21 -30.25
N THR A 8 6.26 -15.24 -31.07
CA THR A 8 7.03 -16.45 -31.40
C THR A 8 8.36 -16.53 -30.64
N SER A 9 8.59 -15.66 -29.66
CA SER A 9 9.82 -15.67 -28.86
C SER A 9 9.88 -16.89 -27.95
N PRO A 10 11.09 -17.38 -27.61
CA PRO A 10 11.26 -18.43 -26.61
C PRO A 10 10.58 -18.06 -25.28
N SER A 11 10.04 -19.06 -24.59
CA SER A 11 9.45 -18.87 -23.27
C SER A 11 10.46 -18.28 -22.30
N ILE A 12 9.97 -17.45 -21.40
CA ILE A 12 10.73 -16.87 -20.29
C ILE A 12 10.19 -17.48 -19.01
N HIS A 13 11.09 -18.12 -18.25
CA HIS A 13 10.75 -18.67 -16.93
C HIS A 13 10.75 -17.55 -15.90
N LEU A 14 9.64 -17.42 -15.17
CA LEU A 14 9.48 -16.47 -14.07
C LEU A 14 8.85 -17.19 -12.87
N GLU A 15 9.07 -16.67 -11.67
CA GLU A 15 8.30 -17.13 -10.52
C GLU A 15 6.81 -16.81 -10.72
N ASP A 16 5.92 -17.71 -10.31
CA ASP A 16 4.46 -17.55 -10.48
C ASP A 16 3.98 -16.24 -9.83
N ARG A 17 4.60 -15.85 -8.70
CA ARG A 17 4.31 -14.58 -8.03
C ARG A 17 4.66 -13.38 -8.91
N VAL A 18 5.87 -13.33 -9.45
CA VAL A 18 6.27 -12.28 -10.42
C VAL A 18 5.35 -12.28 -11.64
N LEU A 19 5.06 -13.46 -12.19
CA LEU A 19 4.22 -13.62 -13.38
C LEU A 19 2.79 -13.09 -13.16
N ALA A 20 2.21 -13.29 -11.98
CA ALA A 20 0.89 -12.79 -11.63
C ALA A 20 0.84 -11.25 -11.61
N HIS A 21 1.85 -10.60 -11.01
CA HIS A 21 1.95 -9.15 -10.97
C HIS A 21 2.22 -8.56 -12.37
N LEU A 22 3.13 -9.18 -13.13
CA LEU A 22 3.42 -8.80 -14.50
C LEU A 22 2.17 -8.90 -15.39
N ARG A 23 1.38 -9.97 -15.25
CA ARG A 23 0.12 -10.14 -15.98
C ARG A 23 -0.82 -8.97 -15.75
N LEU A 24 -1.00 -8.52 -14.50
CA LEU A 24 -1.87 -7.38 -14.19
C LEU A 24 -1.39 -6.09 -14.87
N VAL A 25 -0.10 -5.80 -14.81
CA VAL A 25 0.51 -4.60 -15.42
C VAL A 25 0.35 -4.62 -16.94
N VAL A 26 0.74 -5.73 -17.58
CA VAL A 26 0.62 -5.92 -19.03
C VAL A 26 -0.83 -5.78 -19.48
N MET A 27 -1.76 -6.46 -18.81
CA MET A 27 -3.19 -6.39 -19.15
C MET A 27 -3.73 -4.97 -18.99
N ASN A 28 -3.36 -4.26 -17.93
CA ASN A 28 -3.84 -2.91 -17.69
C ASN A 28 -3.35 -1.93 -18.78
N LYS A 29 -2.07 -2.00 -19.16
CA LYS A 29 -1.50 -1.14 -20.21
C LYS A 29 -2.05 -1.45 -21.59
N LEU A 30 -2.07 -2.72 -21.98
CA LEU A 30 -2.49 -3.10 -23.34
C LEU A 30 -3.99 -2.91 -23.58
N ARG A 31 -4.84 -3.03 -22.55
CA ARG A 31 -6.26 -2.67 -22.65
C ARG A 31 -6.49 -1.17 -22.91
N ARG A 32 -5.53 -0.33 -22.55
CA ARG A 32 -5.54 1.13 -22.79
C ARG A 32 -4.78 1.51 -24.06
N SER A 33 -4.39 0.52 -24.87
CA SER A 33 -3.57 0.71 -26.07
C SER A 33 -2.26 1.45 -25.79
N GLU A 34 -1.67 1.23 -24.60
CA GLU A 34 -0.40 1.82 -24.20
C GLU A 34 0.73 0.80 -24.34
N PRO A 35 1.43 0.75 -25.49
CA PRO A 35 2.58 -0.12 -25.61
C PRO A 35 3.75 0.39 -24.77
N PHE A 36 4.64 -0.52 -24.38
CA PHE A 36 5.77 -0.21 -23.52
C PHE A 36 6.91 -1.20 -23.73
N MET A 37 8.12 -0.80 -23.34
CA MET A 37 9.27 -1.70 -23.29
C MET A 37 9.23 -2.53 -22.00
N LEU A 38 9.49 -3.84 -22.09
CA LEU A 38 9.65 -4.75 -20.98
C LEU A 38 11.08 -5.33 -21.01
N ASP A 39 11.86 -4.99 -19.98
CA ASP A 39 13.21 -5.50 -19.77
C ASP A 39 13.19 -6.58 -18.68
N ILE A 40 13.61 -7.79 -19.06
CA ILE A 40 13.73 -8.94 -18.15
C ILE A 40 15.19 -9.39 -18.14
N ASP A 41 15.77 -9.44 -16.95
CA ASP A 41 17.02 -10.15 -16.72
C ASP A 41 16.69 -11.62 -16.44
N THR A 42 17.15 -12.51 -17.32
CA THR A 42 16.87 -13.95 -17.18
C THR A 42 17.91 -14.69 -16.35
N GLY A 43 18.99 -14.02 -15.90
CA GLY A 43 20.05 -14.62 -15.08
C GLY A 43 20.84 -15.78 -15.72
N GLU A 44 20.37 -16.33 -16.84
CA GLU A 44 21.03 -17.34 -17.65
C GLU A 44 22.05 -16.74 -18.61
N ILE A 45 22.86 -17.61 -19.22
CA ILE A 45 23.85 -17.35 -20.29
C ILE A 45 23.28 -16.47 -21.43
N ALA A 46 21.96 -16.39 -21.57
CA ALA A 46 21.24 -15.59 -22.56
C ALA A 46 21.14 -14.07 -22.26
N GLY A 47 21.50 -13.60 -21.06
CA GLY A 47 21.56 -12.17 -20.72
C GLY A 47 20.19 -11.48 -20.55
N ARG A 48 20.18 -10.16 -20.82
CA ARG A 48 19.01 -9.26 -20.69
C ARG A 48 18.15 -9.32 -21.95
N ARG A 49 16.84 -9.55 -21.80
CA ARG A 49 15.85 -9.52 -22.88
C ARG A 49 15.02 -8.25 -22.81
N SER A 50 14.94 -7.53 -23.93
CA SER A 50 14.13 -6.32 -24.08
C SER A 50 13.03 -6.57 -25.10
N LEU A 51 11.77 -6.50 -24.66
CA LEU A 51 10.58 -6.81 -25.45
C LEU A 51 9.73 -5.55 -25.64
N TRP A 52 9.41 -5.20 -26.89
CA TRP A 52 8.38 -4.20 -27.17
C TRP A 52 7.01 -4.84 -27.06
N MET A 53 6.22 -4.43 -26.06
CA MET A 53 4.90 -4.99 -25.75
C MET A 53 3.79 -4.23 -26.49
N HIS A 54 3.00 -4.92 -27.31
CA HIS A 54 1.88 -4.34 -28.05
C HIS A 54 0.67 -5.29 -28.09
N ALA A 55 -0.55 -4.74 -28.08
CA ALA A 55 -1.80 -5.51 -27.99
C ALA A 55 -2.08 -6.40 -29.23
N SER A 56 -1.46 -6.10 -30.37
CA SER A 56 -1.58 -6.92 -31.60
C SER A 56 -0.70 -8.17 -31.61
N VAL A 57 0.16 -8.36 -30.61
CA VAL A 57 1.02 -9.55 -30.52
C VAL A 57 0.40 -10.51 -29.49
N PRO A 58 0.24 -11.81 -29.81
CA PRO A 58 -0.25 -12.78 -28.85
C PRO A 58 0.63 -12.87 -27.60
N ILE A 59 0.01 -12.93 -26.42
CA ILE A 59 0.69 -13.02 -25.12
C ILE A 59 0.08 -14.17 -24.34
N GLN A 60 0.91 -15.01 -23.74
CA GLN A 60 0.46 -16.11 -22.90
C GLN A 60 1.16 -16.07 -21.54
N PHE A 61 0.36 -16.31 -20.49
CA PHE A 61 0.82 -16.46 -19.12
C PHE A 61 0.45 -17.87 -18.67
N HIS A 62 1.45 -18.74 -18.55
CA HIS A 62 1.27 -20.12 -18.13
C HIS A 62 1.69 -20.27 -16.66
N PHE A 63 0.75 -20.66 -15.80
CA PHE A 63 0.99 -20.91 -14.37
C PHE A 63 1.00 -22.42 -14.12
N HIS A 64 1.99 -22.91 -13.39
CA HIS A 64 2.11 -24.35 -13.10
C HIS A 64 1.52 -24.73 -11.71
N GLY A 65 1.29 -23.76 -10.83
CA GLY A 65 0.65 -23.99 -9.53
C GLY A 65 -0.88 -24.05 -9.59
N SER A 66 -1.50 -24.87 -8.75
CA SER A 66 -2.97 -24.93 -8.62
C SER A 66 -3.58 -23.77 -7.83
N ARG A 67 -2.77 -23.07 -7.03
CA ARG A 67 -3.21 -21.92 -6.22
C ARG A 67 -2.77 -20.62 -6.87
N GLU A 68 -3.70 -19.69 -7.01
CA GLU A 68 -3.41 -18.35 -7.50
C GLU A 68 -2.49 -17.60 -6.51
N PRO A 69 -1.36 -17.01 -6.99
CA PRO A 69 -0.49 -16.20 -6.15
C PRO A 69 -1.24 -15.01 -5.54
N ARG A 70 -0.96 -14.71 -4.26
CA ARG A 70 -1.49 -13.49 -3.62
C ARG A 70 -0.89 -12.26 -4.29
N ILE A 71 -1.75 -11.29 -4.60
CA ILE A 71 -1.37 -10.02 -5.22
C ILE A 71 -1.01 -9.00 -4.15
N ASN A 72 0.17 -8.39 -4.32
CA ASN A 72 0.65 -7.22 -3.61
C ASN A 72 0.35 -5.98 -4.46
N HIS A 73 -0.69 -5.24 -4.08
CA HIS A 73 -1.16 -4.07 -4.83
C HIS A 73 -0.10 -2.96 -4.90
N HIS A 74 0.69 -2.77 -3.84
CA HIS A 74 1.76 -1.79 -3.82
C HIS A 74 2.85 -2.12 -4.84
N TRP A 75 3.14 -3.40 -5.04
CA TRP A 75 4.05 -3.83 -6.09
C TRP A 75 3.50 -3.57 -7.48
N VAL A 76 2.23 -3.90 -7.73
CA VAL A 76 1.56 -3.60 -9.02
C VAL A 76 1.64 -2.10 -9.32
N GLU A 77 1.40 -1.24 -8.34
CA GLU A 77 1.52 0.21 -8.53
C GLU A 77 2.95 0.65 -8.88
N GLN A 78 3.96 0.12 -8.20
CA GLN A 78 5.35 0.42 -8.51
C GLN A 78 5.73 -0.03 -9.93
N LEU A 79 5.31 -1.23 -10.32
CA LEU A 79 5.54 -1.75 -11.66
C LEU A 79 4.77 -0.93 -12.72
N MET A 80 3.53 -0.53 -12.45
CA MET A 80 2.77 0.37 -13.33
C MET A 80 3.48 1.72 -13.50
N ARG A 81 3.98 2.32 -12.41
CA ARG A 81 4.76 3.56 -12.44
C ARG A 81 6.02 3.40 -13.28
N ALA A 82 6.78 2.32 -13.08
CA ALA A 82 7.97 2.01 -13.87
C ALA A 82 7.63 1.84 -15.37
N ALA A 83 6.58 1.08 -15.70
CA ALA A 83 6.15 0.83 -17.08
C ALA A 83 5.71 2.09 -17.83
N ASN A 84 5.36 3.16 -17.12
CA ASN A 84 5.01 4.46 -17.70
C ASN A 84 6.23 5.39 -17.90
N GLY A 85 7.40 5.02 -17.39
CA GLY A 85 8.64 5.75 -17.55
C GLY A 85 9.29 5.55 -18.91
N ALA A 86 10.23 6.44 -19.26
CA ALA A 86 10.95 6.41 -20.53
C ALA A 86 11.78 5.14 -20.75
N SER A 87 12.27 4.51 -19.67
CA SER A 87 13.08 3.29 -19.72
C SER A 87 12.25 2.01 -19.89
N GLY A 88 10.92 2.09 -19.82
CA GLY A 88 10.04 0.92 -19.77
C GLY A 88 10.02 0.22 -18.41
N LEU A 89 9.48 -0.99 -18.40
CA LEU A 89 9.31 -1.83 -17.21
C LEU A 89 10.51 -2.76 -17.04
N THR A 90 11.28 -2.56 -15.97
CA THR A 90 12.16 -3.59 -15.41
C THR A 90 11.47 -4.24 -14.22
N LEU A 91 11.61 -5.55 -14.05
CA LEU A 91 11.08 -6.25 -12.88
C LEU A 91 11.77 -5.73 -11.61
N LEU A 92 11.00 -5.10 -10.73
CA LEU A 92 11.46 -4.57 -9.46
C LEU A 92 11.31 -5.64 -8.35
N PRO A 93 12.19 -5.65 -7.33
CA PRO A 93 12.00 -6.49 -6.15
C PRO A 93 10.64 -6.24 -5.50
N GLU A 94 10.06 -7.29 -4.92
CA GLU A 94 8.79 -7.17 -4.22
C GLU A 94 8.95 -6.31 -2.96
N PRO A 95 8.14 -5.25 -2.78
CA PRO A 95 8.10 -4.47 -1.55
C PRO A 95 7.40 -5.23 -0.42
N ASP A 96 7.78 -4.95 0.83
CA ASP A 96 7.07 -5.47 1.98
C ASP A 96 5.57 -5.09 1.94
N ASP A 97 4.70 -6.07 2.15
CA ASP A 97 3.23 -5.93 2.13
C ASP A 97 2.72 -4.98 3.24
N THR A 98 3.60 -4.57 4.17
CA THR A 98 3.32 -3.65 5.28
C THR A 98 3.64 -2.18 4.98
N ALA A 99 4.28 -1.86 3.87
CA ALA A 99 4.73 -0.50 3.56
C ALA A 99 3.60 0.47 3.17
N GLY A 100 2.40 -0.02 2.87
CA GLY A 100 1.29 0.78 2.32
C GLY A 100 0.16 1.12 3.30
N TYR A 101 0.16 0.55 4.51
CA TYR A 101 -0.82 0.90 5.54
C TYR A 101 -0.08 1.58 6.69
N PRO A 102 -0.29 2.88 6.98
CA PRO A 102 0.02 3.34 8.32
C PRO A 102 -0.80 2.43 9.23
N ARG A 103 -0.13 1.60 10.04
CA ARG A 103 -0.83 0.88 11.11
C ARG A 103 -1.68 1.95 11.77
N HIS A 104 -3.00 1.82 11.68
CA HIS A 104 -3.90 2.56 12.54
C HIS A 104 -3.34 2.28 13.93
N THR A 105 -2.64 3.27 14.48
CA THR A 105 -2.19 3.24 15.85
C THR A 105 -3.47 3.01 16.60
N GLU A 106 -3.59 1.81 17.14
CA GLU A 106 -4.72 1.36 17.91
C GLU A 106 -4.93 2.44 18.96
N ARG A 107 -5.95 3.28 18.76
CA ARG A 107 -6.26 4.35 19.71
C ARG A 107 -6.46 3.62 21.03
N PRO A 108 -5.66 3.90 22.07
CA PRO A 108 -5.87 3.24 23.34
C PRO A 108 -7.32 3.51 23.71
N ARG A 109 -8.11 2.44 23.88
CA ARG A 109 -9.51 2.55 24.30
C ARG A 109 -9.49 3.39 25.56
N SER A 110 -9.98 4.62 25.43
CA SER A 110 -10.19 5.56 26.53
C SER A 110 -10.96 4.83 27.61
N ARG A 111 -10.24 4.35 28.63
CA ARG A 111 -10.87 3.89 29.86
C ARG A 111 -11.49 5.12 30.49
N ASP A 112 -12.81 5.07 30.57
CA ASP A 112 -13.63 5.80 31.53
C ASP A 112 -12.83 6.17 32.78
N VAL A 113 -12.63 7.47 32.98
CA VAL A 113 -12.50 8.04 34.33
C VAL A 113 -13.50 9.19 34.41
N SER A 114 -14.76 8.79 34.56
CA SER A 114 -15.71 9.54 35.36
C SER A 114 -15.08 9.84 36.72
N ARG A 115 -14.78 11.12 36.98
CA ARG A 115 -14.73 11.78 38.30
C ARG A 115 -13.98 13.11 38.17
N GLN A 116 -14.69 14.23 38.27
CA GLN A 116 -14.59 15.15 39.42
C GLN A 116 -15.34 16.47 39.11
N SER A 117 -16.56 16.54 39.63
CA SER A 117 -17.18 17.69 40.31
C SER A 117 -17.01 19.10 39.75
N ASN A 118 -18.07 19.59 39.12
CA ASN A 118 -18.41 21.01 39.04
C ASN A 118 -18.59 21.59 40.45
N LYS A 119 -17.72 22.50 40.88
CA LYS A 119 -18.01 23.46 41.97
C LYS A 119 -18.51 24.74 41.31
N ILE A 120 -19.84 24.89 41.26
CA ILE A 120 -20.50 26.14 40.89
C ILE A 120 -20.53 27.01 42.15
N ALA A 121 -19.98 28.22 42.02
CA ALA A 121 -20.07 29.28 43.00
C ALA A 121 -21.53 29.70 43.24
N SER A 122 -21.88 29.99 44.49
CA SER A 122 -22.96 30.93 44.82
C SER A 122 -22.73 31.48 46.23
N ASN A 123 -22.23 32.70 46.24
CA ASN A 123 -22.26 33.64 47.35
C ASN A 123 -23.73 34.04 47.60
N THR A 124 -24.20 34.16 48.85
CA THR A 124 -25.24 35.13 49.27
C THR A 124 -25.35 35.14 50.80
N ALA A 125 -25.29 36.35 51.33
CA ALA A 125 -25.29 36.74 52.74
C ALA A 125 -26.65 36.57 53.44
N ALA A 126 -26.63 36.45 54.77
CA ALA A 126 -27.40 37.27 55.72
C ALA A 126 -27.42 36.66 57.14
N HIS A 127 -26.93 37.39 58.15
CA HIS A 127 -27.58 37.70 59.44
C HIS A 127 -26.54 38.33 60.40
N THR A 128 -26.61 39.64 60.68
CA THR A 128 -27.32 40.28 61.83
C THR A 128 -26.56 40.04 63.15
N THR A 129 -25.72 40.99 63.57
CA THR A 129 -25.96 41.97 64.68
C THR A 129 -26.14 41.32 66.05
N SER A 130 -25.22 41.56 66.99
CA SER A 130 -25.40 42.47 68.14
C SER A 130 -24.35 42.20 69.23
N ASP A 131 -23.89 43.28 69.86
CA ASP A 131 -23.44 43.40 71.26
C ASP A 131 -22.13 42.68 71.68
N ASP A 132 -21.19 43.27 72.40
CA ASP A 132 -21.23 44.43 73.30
C ASP A 132 -19.79 45.00 73.50
N PRO A 133 -19.65 46.18 74.12
CA PRO A 133 -18.41 46.97 74.21
C PRO A 133 -17.62 46.67 75.49
N GLU A 134 -16.35 47.04 75.54
CA GLU A 134 -15.80 47.69 76.74
C GLU A 134 -14.45 48.37 76.50
N TRP A 135 -14.27 49.44 77.25
CA TRP A 135 -13.30 50.51 77.11
C TRP A 135 -11.89 50.14 77.59
N GLY A 136 -10.91 50.92 77.14
CA GLY A 136 -9.96 51.52 78.09
C GLY A 136 -8.48 51.30 77.81
N THR A 137 -7.90 52.33 77.20
CA THR A 137 -6.54 52.90 77.34
C THR A 137 -5.31 52.02 77.17
#